data_AF-A0AAZ3SF79-F1
#
_entry.id   AF-A0AAZ3SF79-F1
#
_cell.length_a   1.000
_cell.length_b   1.000
_cell.length_c   1.000
_cell.angle_alpha   90.00
_cell.angle_beta   90.00
_cell.angle_gamma   90.00
#
_symmetry.space_group_name_H-M   'P 1'
#
loop_
_entity.id
_entity.type
_entity.pdbx_description
1 polymer ?
#
loop_
_entity_poly.entity_id
_entity_poly.type
_entity_poly.pdbx_seq_one_letter_code
_entity_poly.pdbx_strand_id
1 'polypeptide(L)' 'MPGVINMDELTDVDKAEMERDQKKIEVKLERWLTSKCCTEFMEAVQAGVEEDTLVKGIAEDKNPFKELKGGCVVC' A
#
# COMPACT_ATOMS: atom_id res chain seq x y z
N MET A 1 6.46 9.94 -19.41
CA MET A 1 5.13 9.37 -19.10
C MET A 1 4.27 9.52 -20.33
N PRO A 2 3.64 8.45 -20.83
CA PRO A 2 2.61 8.63 -21.83
C PRO A 2 1.55 9.56 -21.21
N GLY A 3 1.05 10.50 -22.00
CA GLY A 3 0.14 11.55 -21.54
C GLY A 3 -1.14 11.00 -20.90
N VAL A 4 -1.90 11.87 -20.24
CA VAL A 4 -3.20 11.52 -19.66
C VAL A 4 -4.10 11.01 -20.80
N ILE A 5 -4.43 9.71 -20.79
CA ILE A 5 -5.33 9.10 -21.76
C ILE A 5 -6.76 9.29 -21.26
N ASN A 6 -7.60 10.00 -22.03
CA ASN A 6 -9.02 10.12 -21.74
C ASN A 6 -9.74 8.84 -22.19
N MET A 7 -10.12 7.99 -21.24
CA MET A 7 -10.77 6.70 -21.52
C MET A 7 -12.19 6.84 -22.07
N ASP A 8 -12.84 7.99 -21.87
CA ASP A 8 -14.23 8.21 -22.30
C ASP A 8 -14.34 8.55 -23.79
N GLU A 9 -13.24 8.95 -24.42
CA GLU A 9 -13.17 9.30 -25.86
C GLU A 9 -12.76 8.12 -26.75
N LEU A 10 -12.39 6.99 -26.16
CA LEU A 10 -11.91 5.80 -26.88
C LEU A 10 -13.06 4.87 -27.31
N THR A 11 -12.94 4.29 -28.49
CA THR A 11 -13.86 3.23 -28.93
C THR A 11 -13.62 1.94 -28.14
N ASP A 12 -14.59 1.02 -28.19
CA ASP A 12 -14.44 -0.29 -27.53
C ASP A 12 -13.25 -1.09 -28.09
N VAL A 13 -12.93 -0.90 -29.37
CA VAL A 13 -11.77 -1.54 -30.01
C VAL A 13 -10.47 -0.96 -29.47
N ASP A 14 -10.36 0.37 -29.37
CA ASP A 14 -9.15 1.03 -28.85
C ASP A 14 -8.88 0.61 -27.40
N LYS A 15 -9.93 0.52 -26.58
CA LYS A 15 -9.84 0.03 -25.18
C LYS A 15 -9.33 -1.41 -25.13
N ALA A 16 -9.87 -2.28 -25.99
CA ALA A 16 -9.47 -3.68 -26.05
C ALA A 16 -8.01 -3.86 -26.52
N GLU A 17 -7.56 -3.05 -27.49
CA GLU A 17 -6.17 -3.07 -27.94
C GLU A 17 -5.20 -2.60 -26.85
N MET A 18 -5.54 -1.52 -26.16
CA MET A 18 -4.77 -1.03 -25.01
C MET A 18 -4.68 -2.06 -23.89
N GLU A 19 -5.80 -2.70 -23.52
CA GLU A 19 -5.83 -3.75 -22.50
C GLU A 19 -4.96 -4.95 -22.91
N ARG A 20 -5.06 -5.36 -24.18
CA ARG A 20 -4.26 -6.45 -24.73
C ARG A 20 -2.77 -6.13 -24.68
N ASP A 21 -2.38 -4.90 -25.00
CA ASP A 21 -0.97 -4.47 -24.97
C ASP A 21 -0.43 -4.37 -23.55
N GLN A 22 -1.23 -3.87 -22.61
CA GLN A 22 -0.88 -3.86 -21.20
C GLN A 22 -0.66 -5.29 -20.67
N LYS A 23 -1.56 -6.23 -20.99
CA LYS A 23 -1.41 -7.65 -20.60
C LYS A 23 -0.15 -8.30 -21.18
N LYS A 24 0.24 -7.96 -22.41
CA LYS A 24 1.50 -8.44 -23.02
C LYS A 24 2.76 -7.93 -22.29
N ILE A 25 2.66 -6.81 -21.59
CA ILE A 25 3.72 -6.29 -20.72
C ILE A 25 3.68 -7.03 -19.37
N GLU A 26 2.51 -7.12 -18.73
CA GLU A 26 2.33 -7.71 -17.39
C GLU A 26 2.67 -9.21 -17.32
N VAL A 27 2.49 -9.94 -18.41
CA VAL A 27 2.83 -11.38 -18.47
C VAL A 27 4.34 -11.61 -18.40
N LYS A 28 5.15 -10.65 -18.84
CA LYS A 28 6.61 -10.74 -18.83
C LYS A 28 7.22 -10.38 -17.47
N LEU A 29 6.40 -9.92 -16.52
CA LEU A 29 6.87 -9.56 -15.18
C LEU A 29 7.35 -10.81 -14.43
N GLU A 30 8.65 -10.84 -14.12
CA GLU A 30 9.24 -11.84 -13.23
C GLU A 30 8.78 -11.57 -11.79
N ARG A 31 7.89 -12.44 -11.30
CA ARG A 31 7.34 -12.33 -9.95
C ARG A 31 8.23 -13.08 -8.97
N TRP A 32 8.45 -12.46 -7.82
CA TRP A 32 9.17 -13.11 -6.73
C TRP A 32 8.27 -14.13 -6.03
N LEU A 33 8.91 -15.09 -5.35
CA LEU A 33 8.20 -16.07 -4.53
C LEU A 33 7.47 -15.36 -3.39
N THR A 34 6.18 -15.68 -3.22
CA THR A 34 5.37 -15.13 -2.13
C THR A 34 5.98 -15.39 -0.76
N SER A 35 6.60 -16.57 -0.55
CA SER A 35 7.29 -16.88 0.70
C SER A 35 8.40 -15.87 1.01
N LYS A 36 9.24 -15.53 0.02
CA LYS A 36 10.31 -14.54 0.17
C LYS A 36 9.72 -13.17 0.52
N CYS A 37 8.74 -12.70 -0.25
CA CYS A 37 8.11 -11.40 -0.01
C CYS A 37 7.47 -11.31 1.38
N CYS A 38 6.77 -12.36 1.81
CA CYS A 38 6.13 -12.39 3.13
C CYS A 38 7.17 -12.41 4.26
N THR A 39 8.27 -13.13 4.11
CA THR A 39 9.36 -13.15 5.10
C THR A 39 9.99 -11.77 5.24
N GLU A 40 10.40 -11.15 4.13
CA GLU A 40 11.02 -9.81 4.16
C GLU A 40 10.06 -8.76 4.74
N PHE A 41 8.78 -8.82 4.37
CA PHE A 41 7.76 -7.93 4.90
C PHE A 41 7.57 -8.12 6.42
N MET A 42 7.46 -9.37 6.87
CA MET A 42 7.30 -9.69 8.29
C MET A 42 8.49 -9.20 9.11
N GLU A 43 9.71 -9.46 8.64
CA GLU A 43 10.95 -9.02 9.30
C GLU A 43 11.01 -7.49 9.40
N ALA A 44 10.66 -6.78 8.32
CA ALA A 44 10.61 -5.33 8.30
C ALA A 44 9.59 -4.76 9.29
N VAL A 45 8.39 -5.36 9.37
CA VAL A 45 7.36 -4.95 10.34
C VAL A 45 7.85 -5.22 11.76
N GLN A 46 8.34 -6.43 12.04
CA GLN A 46 8.80 -6.82 13.37
C GLN A 46 9.94 -5.94 13.90
N ALA A 47 10.84 -5.49 13.03
CA ALA A 47 11.91 -4.57 13.40
C ALA A 47 11.41 -3.22 13.93
N GLY A 48 10.23 -2.75 13.50
CA GLY A 48 9.64 -1.48 13.93
C GLY A 48 8.63 -1.57 15.07
N VAL A 49 8.18 -2.78 15.45
CA VAL A 49 7.11 -2.99 16.43
C VAL A 49 7.42 -2.39 17.81
N GLU A 50 8.69 -2.40 18.23
CA GLU A 50 9.08 -1.87 19.55
C GLU A 50 9.01 -0.35 19.64
N GLU A 51 9.12 0.36 18.51
CA GLU A 51 9.09 1.82 18.44
C GLU A 51 7.71 2.36 17.99
N ASP A 52 6.82 1.46 17.54
CA ASP A 52 5.49 1.83 17.09
C ASP A 52 4.58 2.23 18.27
N THR A 53 4.34 3.54 18.36
CA THR A 53 3.48 4.14 19.39
C THR A 53 2.04 3.66 19.37
N LEU A 54 1.52 3.18 18.24
CA LEU A 54 0.16 2.65 18.14
C LEU A 54 0.10 1.18 18.59
N VAL A 55 1.24 0.48 18.60
CA VAL A 55 1.35 -0.89 19.12
C VAL A 55 1.68 -0.90 20.61
N LYS A 56 2.67 -0.11 21.05
CA LYS A 56 3.11 -0.05 22.46
C LYS A 56 2.33 0.94 23.31
N GLY A 57 1.58 1.84 22.67
CA GLY A 57 0.94 2.97 23.33
C GLY A 57 1.91 4.12 23.57
N ILE A 58 1.36 5.31 23.79
CA ILE A 58 2.10 6.52 24.13
C ILE A 58 1.75 6.92 25.57
N ALA A 59 2.75 7.33 26.35
CA ALA A 59 2.50 7.84 27.69
C ALA A 59 1.65 9.11 27.64
N GLU A 60 0.69 9.26 28.55
CA GLU A 60 -0.28 10.37 28.59
C GLU A 60 0.37 11.76 28.61
N ASP A 61 1.54 11.91 29.25
CA ASP A 61 2.33 13.13 29.28
C ASP A 61 3.03 13.46 27.96
N LYS A 62 3.24 12.45 27.11
CA LYS A 62 3.84 12.58 25.77
C LYS A 62 2.80 12.57 24.64
N ASN A 63 1.54 12.28 24.96
CA ASN A 63 0.46 12.24 23.98
C ASN A 63 0.08 13.66 23.54
N PRO A 64 0.32 14.05 22.27
CA PRO A 64 -0.02 15.39 21.78
C PRO A 64 -1.54 15.65 21.76
N PHE A 65 -2.37 14.61 21.93
CA PHE A 65 -3.83 14.70 21.92
C PHE A 65 -4.47 14.60 23.31
N LYS A 66 -3.67 14.66 24.40
CA LYS A 66 -4.14 14.50 25.79
C LYS A 66 -5.38 15.34 26.15
N GLU A 67 -5.47 16.58 25.67
CA GLU A 67 -6.56 17.49 26.03
C GLU A 67 -7.79 17.40 25.12
N LEU A 68 -7.66 16.77 23.95
CA LEU A 68 -8.79 16.48 23.07
C LEU A 68 -9.44 15.19 23.60
N LYS A 69 -10.61 15.31 24.24
CA LYS A 69 -11.41 14.20 24.77
C LYS A 69 -11.97 13.26 23.67
N GLY A 70 -11.08 12.65 22.90
CA GLY A 70 -11.36 11.73 21.80
C GLY A 70 -10.20 10.75 21.59
N GLY A 71 -9.51 10.37 22.66
CA GLY A 71 -8.38 9.43 22.60
C GLY A 71 -8.81 8.06 22.11
N CYS A 72 -8.05 7.50 21.16
CA CYS A 72 -8.23 6.14 20.68
C CYS A 72 -7.98 5.17 21.85
N VAL A 73 -9.04 4.48 22.27
CA VAL A 73 -8.96 3.42 23.28
C VAL A 73 -8.40 2.19 22.58
N VAL A 74 -7.23 1.73 22.99
CA VAL A 74 -6.77 0.38 22.64
C VAL A 74 -7.71 -0.60 23.34
N CYS A 75 -8.54 -1.30 22.56
CA CYS A 75 -9.44 -2.35 23.05
C CYS A 75 -8.69 -3.65 23.36
#